data_AF-A0AA36NAH6-F1
#
_entry.id   AF-A0AA36NAH6-F1
#
_cell.length_a   1.000
_cell.length_b   1.000
_cell.length_c   1.000
_cell.angle_alpha   90.00
_cell.angle_beta   90.00
_cell.angle_gamma   90.00
#
_symmetry.space_group_name_H-M   'P 1'
#
loop_
_entity.id
_entity.type
_entity.pdbx_description
1 polymer ?
#
loop_
_entity_poly.entity_id
_entity_poly.type
_entity_poly.pdbx_seq_one_letter_code
_entity_poly.pdbx_strand_id
1 'polypeptide(L)'
;MANLEGLNDFQLFKACGPLYPVFALESLASVLMGVFFCYLALRIAVRTEVNAPAWAMYRWFFDTINPSFQFWWKEVKNWPKMCNRPLADRVNLCQMLNLAMVIAQAAAFFMTAFRWLHIQNVNGLRYLAYAFTCAVMQAELVILIAPYVPCFRFNVIAVVMFTHAWMILGWIGSLQSGMLFEDASWEEFIENYDWSVLVVTNKGLLIGSTTVGMFVVMFIQMPFLLLMYFLGGGCRAHPDLPFYYLRLLAVVWTTWPAFPAWWLVSAEGLGLLSDAKSNAVGFGILNICSKGAFTYFMLKIYADYQTRFPKPDVGQKPPEPPRIVKALQEFDSDDGKALITQKAKRAVAKDVAEGSAWKVAALLGRTRFLFLPEGIWHNVGSMAGLTTAITHEPVLKQQSSNSAAEPGKQALHEGVPDETAVTALDMMNP
;
A
#
# COMPACT_ATOMS: atom_id res chain seq x y z
N MET A 1 22.17 14.37 -26.17
CA MET A 1 22.71 13.11 -25.61
C MET A 1 24.22 13.18 -25.74
N ALA A 2 24.97 13.01 -24.65
CA ALA A 2 26.43 12.88 -24.76
C ALA A 2 26.76 11.66 -25.63
N ASN A 3 27.74 11.78 -26.51
CA ASN A 3 28.16 10.68 -27.38
C ASN A 3 28.78 9.59 -26.49
N LEU A 4 28.00 8.55 -26.17
CA LEU A 4 28.43 7.43 -25.31
C LEU A 4 29.32 6.44 -26.07
N GLU A 5 29.39 6.55 -27.39
CA GLU A 5 30.28 5.75 -28.23
C GLU A 5 31.74 6.13 -27.94
N GLY A 6 32.47 5.22 -27.29
CA GLY A 6 33.91 5.34 -27.01
C GLY A 6 34.30 5.48 -25.53
N LEU A 7 33.33 5.53 -24.60
CA LEU A 7 33.66 5.47 -23.17
C LEU A 7 34.07 4.06 -22.78
N ASN A 8 35.17 3.92 -22.05
CA ASN A 8 35.51 2.64 -21.41
C ASN A 8 34.55 2.33 -20.24
N ASP A 9 34.47 1.06 -19.81
CA ASP A 9 33.53 0.61 -18.78
C ASP A 9 33.60 1.44 -17.48
N PHE A 10 34.79 1.90 -17.12
CA PHE A 10 34.99 2.75 -15.94
C PHE A 10 34.38 4.15 -16.11
N GLN A 11 34.55 4.77 -17.28
CA GLN A 11 33.95 6.07 -17.59
C GLN A 11 32.43 5.94 -17.75
N LEU A 12 31.94 4.84 -18.31
CA LEU A 12 30.52 4.53 -18.36
C LEU A 12 29.94 4.36 -16.95
N PHE A 13 30.62 3.63 -16.06
CA PHE A 13 30.22 3.49 -14.66
C PHE A 13 30.22 4.83 -13.93
N LYS A 14 31.20 5.71 -14.18
CA LYS A 14 31.26 7.05 -13.60
C LYS A 14 30.15 7.96 -14.14
N ALA A 15 29.84 7.88 -15.44
CA ALA A 15 28.76 8.63 -16.08
C ALA A 15 27.37 8.17 -15.60
N CYS A 16 27.20 6.87 -15.37
CA CYS A 16 25.99 6.27 -14.81
C CYS A 16 25.94 6.30 -13.28
N GLY A 17 27.05 6.64 -12.61
CA GLY A 17 27.19 6.76 -11.16
C GLY A 17 26.01 7.46 -10.47
N PRO A 18 25.60 8.65 -10.95
CA PRO A 18 24.45 9.39 -10.41
C PRO A 18 23.09 8.70 -10.58
N LEU A 19 22.95 7.74 -11.51
CA LEU A 19 21.72 6.98 -11.74
C LEU A 19 21.54 5.84 -10.73
N TYR A 20 22.61 5.29 -10.14
CA TYR A 20 22.49 4.18 -9.18
C TYR A 20 21.70 4.54 -7.92
N PRO A 21 21.91 5.71 -7.27
CA PRO A 21 21.06 6.12 -6.16
C PRO A 21 19.59 6.30 -6.56
N VAL A 22 19.33 6.73 -7.80
CA VAL A 22 17.98 6.89 -8.34
C VAL A 22 17.29 5.53 -8.42
N PHE A 23 17.94 4.55 -9.03
CA PHE A 23 17.41 3.20 -9.14
C PHE A 23 17.27 2.53 -7.77
N ALA A 24 18.23 2.72 -6.87
CA ALA A 24 18.17 2.16 -5.52
C ALA A 24 16.96 2.71 -4.74
N LEU A 25 16.68 4.02 -4.83
CA LEU A 25 15.50 4.63 -4.19
C LEU A 25 14.19 4.14 -4.81
N GLU A 26 14.12 4.01 -6.14
CA GLU A 26 12.94 3.48 -6.83
C GLU A 26 12.68 2.01 -6.47
N SER A 27 13.72 1.18 -6.46
CA SER A 27 13.64 -0.23 -6.03
C SER A 27 13.26 -0.33 -4.56
N LEU A 28 13.83 0.50 -3.67
CA LEU A 28 13.46 0.54 -2.26
C LEU A 28 12.00 0.93 -2.06
N ALA A 29 11.54 1.99 -2.73
CA ALA A 29 10.14 2.41 -2.69
C ALA A 29 9.22 1.29 -3.18
N SER A 30 9.59 0.61 -4.26
CA SER A 30 8.85 -0.54 -4.79
C SER A 30 8.80 -1.70 -3.79
N VAL A 31 9.91 -2.03 -3.13
CA VAL A 31 9.94 -3.05 -2.07
C VAL A 31 9.06 -2.67 -0.89
N LEU A 32 9.13 -1.42 -0.40
CA LEU A 32 8.29 -0.94 0.70
C LEU A 32 6.80 -1.01 0.35
N MET A 33 6.44 -0.62 -0.88
CA MET A 33 5.08 -0.74 -1.39
C MET A 33 4.64 -2.20 -1.51
N GLY A 34 5.51 -3.09 -1.98
CA GLY A 34 5.25 -4.53 -2.03
C GLY A 34 4.97 -5.10 -0.64
N VAL A 35 5.79 -4.75 0.35
CA VAL A 35 5.59 -5.14 1.76
C VAL A 35 4.28 -4.60 2.32
N PHE A 36 3.94 -3.34 2.03
CA PHE A 36 2.66 -2.75 2.44
C PHE A 36 1.46 -3.53 1.91
N PHE A 37 1.44 -3.85 0.61
CA PHE A 37 0.34 -4.62 0.02
C PHE A 37 0.30 -6.08 0.48
N CYS A 38 1.46 -6.71 0.75
CA CYS A 38 1.49 -8.01 1.40
C CYS A 38 0.94 -7.97 2.82
N TYR A 39 1.20 -6.89 3.57
CA TYR A 39 0.60 -6.71 4.89
C TYR A 39 -0.93 -6.58 4.80
N LEU A 40 -1.45 -5.83 3.82
CA LEU A 40 -2.88 -5.78 3.55
C LEU A 40 -3.46 -7.16 3.18
N ALA A 41 -2.77 -7.92 2.33
CA ALA A 41 -3.16 -9.29 1.97
C ALA A 41 -3.26 -10.18 3.21
N LEU A 42 -2.26 -10.10 4.08
CA LEU A 42 -2.23 -10.83 5.34
C LEU A 42 -3.40 -10.42 6.26
N ARG A 43 -3.70 -9.13 6.37
CA ARG A 43 -4.85 -8.63 7.14
C ARG A 43 -6.19 -9.13 6.61
N ILE A 44 -6.36 -9.21 5.29
CA ILE A 44 -7.56 -9.79 4.67
C ILE A 44 -7.67 -11.29 4.97
N ALA A 45 -6.55 -12.02 4.86
CA ALA A 45 -6.53 -13.48 5.02
C ALA A 45 -6.71 -13.93 6.48
N VAL A 46 -6.02 -13.27 7.42
CA VAL A 46 -5.95 -13.69 8.83
C VAL A 46 -7.12 -13.13 9.64
N ARG A 47 -7.68 -11.97 9.25
CA ARG A 47 -8.81 -11.30 9.90
C ARG A 47 -8.57 -10.86 11.36
N THR A 48 -7.38 -11.08 11.90
CA THR A 48 -6.96 -10.61 13.22
C THR A 48 -5.74 -9.70 13.12
N GLU A 49 -5.37 -9.06 14.23
CA GLU A 49 -4.06 -8.44 14.37
C GLU A 49 -2.98 -9.51 14.35
N VAL A 50 -1.85 -9.19 13.71
CA VAL A 50 -0.73 -10.12 13.57
C VAL A 50 0.47 -9.50 14.28
N ASN A 51 0.89 -10.10 15.40
CA ASN A 51 2.00 -9.58 16.20
C ASN A 51 3.36 -9.74 15.49
N ALA A 52 3.49 -10.71 14.57
CA ALA A 52 4.72 -10.98 13.81
C ALA A 52 4.48 -10.97 12.27
N PRO A 53 4.26 -9.79 11.66
CA PRO A 53 3.76 -9.69 10.28
C PRO A 53 4.73 -10.26 9.23
N ALA A 54 6.04 -10.10 9.41
CA ALA A 54 7.03 -10.57 8.45
C ALA A 54 7.05 -12.11 8.33
N TRP A 55 7.02 -12.80 9.46
CA TRP A 55 7.07 -14.27 9.48
C TRP A 55 5.73 -14.89 9.06
N ALA A 56 4.62 -14.25 9.47
CA ALA A 56 3.29 -14.59 9.00
C ALA A 56 3.16 -14.46 7.48
N MET A 57 3.72 -13.40 6.89
CA MET A 57 3.75 -13.19 5.44
C MET A 57 4.52 -14.28 4.70
N TYR A 58 5.69 -14.68 5.23
CA TYR A 58 6.47 -15.78 4.65
C TYR A 58 5.66 -17.08 4.61
N ARG A 59 5.09 -17.51 5.75
CA ARG A 59 4.25 -18.72 5.78
C ARG A 59 3.00 -18.59 4.91
N TRP A 60 2.36 -17.42 4.95
CA TRP A 60 1.18 -17.15 4.13
C TRP A 60 1.46 -17.38 2.64
N PHE A 61 2.61 -16.90 2.14
CA PHE A 61 2.98 -17.09 0.74
C PHE A 61 3.06 -18.58 0.36
N PHE A 62 3.72 -19.42 1.15
CA PHE A 62 3.90 -20.85 0.84
C PHE A 62 2.66 -21.69 1.09
N ASP A 63 1.96 -21.46 2.20
CA ASP A 63 0.87 -22.33 2.65
C ASP A 63 -0.48 -21.94 2.03
N THR A 64 -0.64 -20.69 1.60
CA THR A 64 -1.97 -20.13 1.30
C THR A 64 -2.23 -19.96 -0.18
N ILE A 65 -1.22 -19.69 -1.02
CA ILE A 65 -1.46 -19.32 -2.43
C ILE A 65 -2.18 -20.42 -3.22
N ASN A 66 -1.71 -21.67 -3.14
CA ASN A 66 -2.30 -22.75 -3.95
C ASN A 66 -3.73 -23.15 -3.50
N PRO A 67 -4.01 -23.41 -2.21
CA PRO A 67 -5.39 -23.68 -1.76
C PRO A 67 -6.33 -22.49 -1.96
N SER A 68 -5.83 -21.26 -1.76
CA SER A 68 -6.65 -20.05 -1.93
C SER A 68 -6.98 -19.81 -3.38
N PHE A 69 -6.10 -20.17 -4.33
CA PHE A 69 -6.41 -20.03 -5.75
C PHE A 69 -7.57 -20.94 -6.17
N GLN A 70 -7.59 -22.19 -5.71
CA GLN A 70 -8.69 -23.12 -6.01
C GLN A 70 -10.01 -22.64 -5.39
N PHE A 71 -9.97 -22.18 -4.14
CA PHE A 71 -11.13 -21.60 -3.47
C PHE A 71 -11.61 -20.32 -4.18
N TRP A 72 -10.69 -19.41 -4.48
CA TRP A 72 -10.96 -18.18 -5.23
C TRP A 72 -11.60 -18.48 -6.58
N TRP A 73 -11.05 -19.43 -7.35
CA TRP A 73 -11.58 -19.82 -8.65
C TRP A 73 -12.99 -20.40 -8.56
N LYS A 74 -13.26 -21.20 -7.52
CA LYS A 74 -14.60 -21.73 -7.24
C LYS A 74 -15.61 -20.61 -6.96
N GLU A 75 -15.23 -19.63 -6.13
CA GLU A 75 -16.12 -18.50 -5.81
C GLU A 75 -16.32 -17.57 -7.01
N VAL A 76 -15.25 -17.26 -7.75
CA VAL A 76 -15.34 -16.47 -8.98
C VAL A 76 -16.25 -17.14 -9.99
N LYS A 77 -16.21 -18.46 -10.18
CA LYS A 77 -17.17 -19.15 -11.07
C LYS A 77 -18.64 -18.92 -10.71
N ASN A 78 -18.94 -18.58 -9.46
CA ASN A 78 -20.29 -18.27 -9.00
C ASN A 78 -20.70 -16.80 -9.19
N TRP A 79 -19.78 -15.92 -9.64
CA TRP A 79 -20.05 -14.50 -9.86
C TRP A 79 -21.33 -14.23 -10.69
N PRO A 80 -21.68 -14.99 -11.76
CA PRO A 80 -22.86 -14.70 -12.57
C PRO A 80 -24.19 -14.89 -11.84
N LYS A 81 -24.18 -15.52 -10.67
CA LYS A 81 -25.36 -15.79 -9.82
C LYS A 81 -25.49 -14.79 -8.67
N MET A 82 -24.55 -13.85 -8.51
CA MET A 82 -24.49 -12.95 -7.34
C MET A 82 -25.68 -12.00 -7.20
N CYS A 83 -26.41 -11.72 -8.28
CA CYS A 83 -27.65 -10.94 -8.21
C CYS A 83 -28.77 -11.64 -7.40
N ASN A 84 -28.68 -12.96 -7.22
CA ASN A 84 -29.67 -13.76 -6.49
C ASN A 84 -29.11 -14.30 -5.16
N ARG A 85 -27.93 -13.82 -4.75
CA ARG A 85 -27.25 -14.30 -3.55
C ARG A 85 -27.35 -13.28 -2.42
N PRO A 86 -27.41 -13.74 -1.16
CA PRO A 86 -27.43 -12.85 0.00
C PRO A 86 -26.17 -11.97 0.02
N LEU A 87 -26.25 -10.84 0.74
CA LEU A 87 -25.11 -9.94 0.91
C LEU A 87 -23.85 -10.66 1.43
N ALA A 88 -24.01 -11.68 2.27
CA ALA A 88 -22.93 -12.54 2.78
C ALA A 88 -22.02 -13.07 1.67
N ASP A 89 -22.63 -13.70 0.67
CA ASP A 89 -21.93 -14.38 -0.41
C ASP A 89 -21.25 -13.34 -1.32
N ARG A 90 -21.91 -12.20 -1.55
CA ARG A 90 -21.34 -11.07 -2.30
C ARG A 90 -20.13 -10.47 -1.60
N VAL A 91 -20.23 -10.22 -0.29
CA VAL A 91 -19.14 -9.69 0.54
C VAL A 91 -17.97 -10.68 0.61
N ASN A 92 -18.25 -11.99 0.72
CA ASN A 92 -17.21 -13.03 0.67
C ASN A 92 -16.50 -13.05 -0.68
N LEU A 93 -17.23 -12.99 -1.80
CA LEU A 93 -16.60 -12.91 -3.12
C LEU A 93 -15.75 -11.64 -3.25
N CYS A 94 -16.26 -10.48 -2.83
CA CYS A 94 -15.50 -9.24 -2.89
C CYS A 94 -14.27 -9.26 -1.96
N GLN A 95 -14.33 -9.92 -0.81
CA GLN A 95 -13.14 -10.15 0.03
C GLN A 95 -12.05 -10.95 -0.72
N MET A 96 -12.45 -11.97 -1.47
CA MET A 96 -11.53 -12.80 -2.28
C MET A 96 -10.96 -12.04 -3.47
N LEU A 97 -11.78 -11.19 -4.12
CA LEU A 97 -11.35 -10.28 -5.18
C LEU A 97 -10.36 -9.24 -4.65
N ASN A 98 -10.66 -8.62 -3.51
CA ASN A 98 -9.80 -7.63 -2.86
C ASN A 98 -8.47 -8.25 -2.43
N LEU A 99 -8.49 -9.50 -1.96
CA LEU A 99 -7.27 -10.29 -1.71
C LEU A 99 -6.45 -10.46 -3.00
N ALA A 100 -7.06 -10.91 -4.10
CA ALA A 100 -6.37 -11.06 -5.37
C ALA A 100 -5.79 -9.73 -5.88
N MET A 101 -6.52 -8.62 -5.71
CA MET A 101 -6.09 -7.27 -6.05
C MET A 101 -4.81 -6.88 -5.30
N VAL A 102 -4.79 -6.99 -3.97
CA VAL A 102 -3.61 -6.60 -3.18
C VAL A 102 -2.40 -7.51 -3.45
N ILE A 103 -2.62 -8.80 -3.73
CA ILE A 103 -1.54 -9.73 -4.11
C ILE A 103 -0.95 -9.35 -5.46
N ALA A 104 -1.80 -9.12 -6.46
CA ALA A 104 -1.34 -8.69 -7.78
C ALA A 104 -0.57 -7.37 -7.69
N GLN A 105 -1.04 -6.43 -6.87
CA GLN A 105 -0.34 -5.17 -6.64
C GLN A 105 1.02 -5.36 -5.96
N ALA A 106 1.10 -6.20 -4.92
CA ALA A 106 2.35 -6.53 -4.26
C ALA A 106 3.35 -7.17 -5.22
N ALA A 107 2.91 -8.15 -6.00
CA ALA A 107 3.73 -8.82 -7.02
C ALA A 107 4.25 -7.83 -8.06
N ALA A 108 3.40 -6.92 -8.55
CA ALA A 108 3.82 -5.89 -9.50
C ALA A 108 4.89 -4.95 -8.93
N PHE A 109 4.76 -4.56 -7.65
CA PHE A 109 5.78 -3.76 -6.98
C PHE A 109 7.11 -4.50 -6.79
N PHE A 110 7.08 -5.77 -6.35
CA PHE A 110 8.32 -6.56 -6.26
C PHE A 110 8.98 -6.77 -7.62
N MET A 111 8.21 -7.07 -8.67
CA MET A 111 8.74 -7.22 -10.02
C MET A 111 9.26 -5.90 -10.60
N THR A 112 8.63 -4.78 -10.25
CA THR A 112 9.09 -3.42 -10.59
C THR A 112 10.45 -3.11 -9.97
N ALA A 113 10.74 -3.62 -8.76
CA ALA A 113 12.04 -3.40 -8.11
C ALA A 113 13.22 -3.94 -8.94
N PHE A 114 12.98 -4.95 -9.80
CA PHE A 114 13.95 -5.50 -10.75
C PHE A 114 13.93 -4.80 -12.12
N ARG A 115 13.12 -3.74 -12.27
CA ARG A 115 12.85 -3.04 -13.54
C ARG A 115 12.43 -3.97 -14.68
N TRP A 116 11.81 -5.09 -14.36
CA TRP A 116 11.29 -5.98 -15.40
C TRP A 116 10.19 -5.24 -16.18
N LEU A 117 10.18 -5.40 -17.51
CA LEU A 117 9.24 -4.72 -18.43
C LEU A 117 9.31 -3.18 -18.42
N HIS A 118 10.49 -2.60 -18.13
CA HIS A 118 10.73 -1.16 -18.35
C HIS A 118 11.15 -0.90 -19.79
N ILE A 119 10.33 -0.14 -20.54
CA ILE A 119 10.61 0.25 -21.92
C ILE A 119 10.59 1.77 -21.96
N GLN A 120 11.65 2.42 -22.43
CA GLN A 120 11.76 3.89 -22.48
C GLN A 120 11.47 4.58 -21.12
N ASN A 121 11.92 3.97 -20.02
CA ASN A 121 11.64 4.42 -18.65
C ASN A 121 10.15 4.37 -18.23
N VAL A 122 9.29 3.74 -19.02
CA VAL A 122 7.91 3.43 -18.68
C VAL A 122 7.85 2.09 -17.97
N ASN A 123 7.27 2.07 -16.77
CA ASN A 123 7.08 0.84 -16.01
C ASN A 123 5.82 0.08 -16.50
N GLY A 124 6.00 -0.90 -17.38
CA GLY A 124 4.87 -1.70 -17.91
C GLY A 124 4.13 -2.52 -16.86
N LEU A 125 4.82 -2.98 -15.80
CA LEU A 125 4.19 -3.75 -14.73
C LEU A 125 3.19 -2.92 -13.93
N ARG A 126 3.42 -1.62 -13.80
CA ARG A 126 2.47 -0.69 -13.18
C ARG A 126 1.14 -0.68 -13.95
N TYR A 127 1.20 -0.57 -15.28
CA TYR A 127 0.01 -0.57 -16.12
C TYR A 127 -0.70 -1.92 -16.10
N LEU A 128 0.04 -3.02 -16.18
CA LEU A 128 -0.55 -4.36 -16.09
C LEU A 128 -1.26 -4.57 -14.74
N ALA A 129 -0.64 -4.12 -13.65
CA ALA A 129 -1.25 -4.13 -12.34
C ALA A 129 -2.52 -3.28 -12.30
N TYR A 130 -2.52 -2.08 -12.87
CA TYR A 130 -3.72 -1.22 -12.92
C TYR A 130 -4.83 -1.82 -13.78
N ALA A 131 -4.50 -2.38 -14.95
CA ALA A 131 -5.46 -3.04 -15.82
C ALA A 131 -6.17 -4.21 -15.13
N PHE A 132 -5.48 -4.92 -14.22
CA PHE A 132 -6.09 -5.95 -13.38
C PHE A 132 -6.83 -5.35 -12.18
N THR A 133 -6.11 -4.62 -11.32
CA THR A 133 -6.62 -4.16 -10.02
C THR A 133 -7.78 -3.18 -10.13
N CYS A 134 -7.74 -2.23 -11.07
CA CYS A 134 -8.84 -1.28 -11.26
C CYS A 134 -10.09 -1.98 -11.80
N ALA A 135 -9.94 -2.96 -12.69
CA ALA A 135 -11.05 -3.76 -13.18
C ALA A 135 -11.69 -4.58 -12.05
N VAL A 136 -10.87 -5.15 -11.15
CA VAL A 136 -11.35 -5.87 -9.96
C VAL A 136 -12.11 -4.93 -9.01
N MET A 137 -11.60 -3.73 -8.72
CA MET A 137 -12.29 -2.75 -7.89
C MET A 137 -13.66 -2.35 -8.47
N GLN A 138 -13.75 -2.15 -9.79
CA GLN A 138 -15.03 -1.88 -10.47
C GLN A 138 -15.99 -3.06 -10.34
N ALA A 139 -15.50 -4.29 -10.51
CA ALA A 139 -16.32 -5.48 -10.34
C ALA A 139 -16.88 -5.57 -8.91
N GLU A 140 -16.06 -5.31 -7.89
CA GLU A 140 -16.50 -5.32 -6.48
C GLU A 140 -17.61 -4.31 -6.21
N LEU A 141 -17.50 -3.08 -6.73
CA LEU A 141 -18.54 -2.06 -6.60
C LEU A 141 -19.89 -2.56 -7.18
N VAL A 142 -19.87 -3.16 -8.37
CA VAL A 142 -21.08 -3.70 -9.00
C VAL A 142 -21.61 -4.94 -8.24
N ILE A 143 -20.73 -5.86 -7.83
CA ILE A 143 -21.09 -7.11 -7.15
C ILE A 143 -21.74 -6.83 -5.80
N LEU A 144 -21.24 -5.85 -5.03
CA LEU A 144 -21.78 -5.53 -3.71
C LEU A 144 -23.26 -5.12 -3.74
N ILE A 145 -23.74 -4.55 -4.84
CA ILE A 145 -25.13 -4.13 -5.01
C ILE A 145 -25.87 -4.91 -6.12
N ALA A 146 -25.35 -6.10 -6.48
CA ALA A 146 -25.78 -6.88 -7.64
C ALA A 146 -27.30 -7.06 -7.84
N PRO A 147 -28.14 -7.31 -6.80
CA PRO A 147 -29.59 -7.47 -6.98
C PRO A 147 -30.29 -6.24 -7.57
N TYR A 148 -29.69 -5.06 -7.42
CA TYR A 148 -30.25 -3.77 -7.84
C TYR A 148 -29.68 -3.29 -9.17
N VAL A 149 -28.66 -3.96 -9.71
CA VAL A 149 -28.02 -3.55 -10.96
C VAL A 149 -28.76 -4.23 -12.13
N PRO A 150 -29.48 -3.47 -12.98
CA PRO A 150 -30.13 -4.04 -14.15
C PRO A 150 -29.09 -4.69 -15.07
N CYS A 151 -29.44 -5.84 -15.65
CA CYS A 151 -28.51 -6.60 -16.49
C CYS A 151 -27.14 -6.82 -15.83
N PHE A 152 -27.12 -7.11 -14.52
CA PHE A 152 -25.92 -7.26 -13.68
C PHE A 152 -24.72 -7.92 -14.38
N ARG A 153 -24.93 -9.05 -15.08
CA ARG A 153 -23.85 -9.77 -15.77
C ARG A 153 -23.17 -8.94 -16.84
N PHE A 154 -23.96 -8.27 -17.66
CA PHE A 154 -23.45 -7.38 -18.70
C PHE A 154 -22.71 -6.20 -18.07
N ASN A 155 -23.27 -5.59 -17.01
CA ASN A 155 -22.63 -4.49 -16.31
C ASN A 155 -21.24 -4.87 -15.76
N VAL A 156 -21.11 -6.00 -15.05
CA VAL A 156 -19.81 -6.47 -14.53
C VAL A 156 -18.81 -6.71 -15.66
N ILE A 157 -19.19 -7.44 -16.72
CA ILE A 157 -18.29 -7.72 -17.84
C ILE A 157 -17.89 -6.42 -18.54
N ALA A 158 -18.85 -5.54 -18.81
CA ALA A 158 -18.62 -4.28 -19.49
C ALA A 158 -17.64 -3.41 -18.70
N VAL A 159 -17.84 -3.19 -17.40
CA VAL A 159 -16.91 -2.36 -16.61
C VAL A 159 -15.52 -2.98 -16.50
N VAL A 160 -15.42 -4.30 -16.37
CA VAL A 160 -14.12 -5.00 -16.31
C VAL A 160 -13.37 -4.87 -17.64
N MET A 161 -14.02 -5.22 -18.75
CA MET A 161 -13.41 -5.20 -20.08
C MET A 161 -13.08 -3.79 -20.52
N PHE A 162 -13.99 -2.84 -20.27
CA PHE A 162 -13.77 -1.42 -20.57
C PHE A 162 -12.59 -0.88 -19.76
N THR A 163 -12.56 -1.13 -18.44
CA THR A 163 -11.45 -0.70 -17.58
C THR A 163 -10.12 -1.28 -18.00
N HIS A 164 -10.10 -2.57 -18.36
CA HIS A 164 -8.90 -3.22 -18.86
C HIS A 164 -8.42 -2.59 -20.17
N ALA A 165 -9.32 -2.41 -21.13
CA ALA A 165 -8.98 -1.88 -22.45
C ALA A 165 -8.35 -0.50 -22.39
N TRP A 166 -8.94 0.45 -21.64
CA TRP A 166 -8.37 1.81 -21.59
C TRP A 166 -7.08 1.88 -20.77
N MET A 167 -6.87 1.01 -19.77
CA MET A 167 -5.57 0.91 -19.09
C MET A 167 -4.47 0.42 -20.03
N ILE A 168 -4.78 -0.54 -20.91
CA ILE A 168 -3.85 -1.00 -21.95
C ILE A 168 -3.59 0.10 -22.97
N LEU A 169 -4.61 0.86 -23.40
CA LEU A 169 -4.40 2.03 -24.27
C LEU A 169 -3.51 3.08 -23.60
N GLY A 170 -3.64 3.30 -22.29
CA GLY A 170 -2.81 4.24 -21.54
C GLY A 170 -1.36 3.78 -21.47
N TRP A 171 -1.14 2.48 -21.36
CA TRP A 171 0.20 1.90 -21.47
C TRP A 171 0.79 2.11 -22.87
N ILE A 172 0.04 1.77 -23.92
CA ILE A 172 0.48 1.96 -25.32
C ILE A 172 0.79 3.43 -25.60
N GLY A 173 -0.05 4.35 -25.12
CA GLY A 173 0.19 5.79 -25.20
C GLY A 173 1.45 6.22 -24.47
N SER A 174 1.72 5.66 -23.29
CA SER A 174 2.94 5.96 -22.52
C SER A 174 4.21 5.47 -23.21
N LEU A 175 4.12 4.39 -24.02
CA LEU A 175 5.23 3.88 -24.83
C LEU A 175 5.52 4.71 -26.09
N GLN A 176 4.64 5.65 -26.45
CA GLN A 176 4.92 6.55 -27.58
C GLN A 176 5.92 7.63 -27.15
N SER A 177 6.95 7.82 -27.96
CA SER A 177 7.88 8.95 -27.81
C SER A 177 7.23 10.26 -28.24
N GLY A 178 7.74 11.37 -27.73
CA GLY A 178 7.31 12.72 -28.09
C GLY A 178 6.29 13.33 -27.13
N MET A 179 5.87 14.55 -27.47
CA MET A 179 4.92 15.36 -26.73
C MET A 179 3.46 15.00 -27.08
N LEU A 180 2.52 15.38 -26.22
CA LEU A 180 1.08 15.20 -26.44
C LEU A 180 0.56 16.02 -27.61
N PHE A 181 1.18 17.19 -27.82
CA PHE A 181 0.90 18.13 -28.88
C PHE A 181 2.17 18.36 -29.68
N GLU A 182 2.06 18.76 -30.95
CA GLU A 182 3.24 19.14 -31.73
C GLU A 182 3.91 20.37 -31.11
N ASP A 183 5.25 20.37 -31.03
CA ASP A 183 6.01 21.39 -30.29
C ASP A 183 5.65 22.82 -30.73
N ALA A 184 5.59 23.08 -32.03
CA ALA A 184 5.20 24.39 -32.58
C ALA A 184 3.78 24.81 -32.16
N SER A 185 2.82 23.88 -32.19
CA SER A 185 1.45 24.15 -31.76
C SER A 185 1.33 24.39 -30.26
N TRP A 186 2.18 23.73 -29.47
CA TRP A 186 2.19 23.89 -28.01
C TRP A 186 2.79 25.24 -27.60
N GLU A 187 3.85 25.67 -28.26
CA GLU A 187 4.44 27.01 -28.06
C GLU A 187 3.44 28.11 -28.42
N GLU A 188 2.79 28.01 -29.58
CA GLU A 188 1.76 28.97 -30.02
C GLU A 188 0.56 29.01 -29.05
N PHE A 189 0.15 27.86 -28.51
CA PHE A 189 -0.88 27.80 -27.49
C PHE A 189 -0.46 28.51 -26.19
N ILE A 190 0.78 28.33 -25.74
CA ILE A 190 1.28 29.00 -24.53
C ILE A 190 1.28 30.53 -24.71
N GLU A 191 1.60 31.01 -25.91
CA GLU A 191 1.66 32.43 -26.21
C GLU A 191 0.26 33.07 -26.33
N ASN A 192 -0.67 32.40 -27.03
CA ASN A 192 -1.95 32.99 -27.42
C ASN A 192 -3.16 32.48 -26.62
N TYR A 193 -3.00 31.41 -25.84
CA TYR A 193 -4.09 30.70 -25.15
C TYR A 193 -5.24 30.24 -26.08
N ASP A 194 -4.96 30.04 -27.37
CA ASP A 194 -5.94 29.60 -28.36
C ASP A 194 -5.92 28.08 -28.51
N TRP A 195 -6.97 27.40 -28.08
CA TRP A 195 -7.08 25.93 -28.18
C TRP A 195 -7.18 25.41 -29.61
N SER A 196 -7.53 26.26 -30.58
CA SER A 196 -7.71 25.86 -31.98
C SER A 196 -6.39 25.56 -32.70
N VAL A 197 -5.27 26.07 -32.18
CA VAL A 197 -3.94 25.87 -32.76
C VAL A 197 -3.31 24.53 -32.37
N LEU A 198 -3.81 23.88 -31.31
CA LEU A 198 -3.24 22.64 -30.77
C LEU A 198 -3.39 21.46 -31.75
N VAL A 199 -2.26 20.94 -32.22
CA VAL A 199 -2.22 19.74 -33.06
C VAL A 199 -1.91 18.54 -32.17
N VAL A 200 -2.89 17.64 -32.03
CA VAL A 200 -2.78 16.45 -31.17
C VAL A 200 -1.97 15.37 -31.86
N THR A 201 -0.91 14.89 -31.20
CA THR A 201 -0.07 13.79 -31.74
C THR A 201 -0.75 12.43 -31.57
N ASN A 202 -0.21 11.37 -32.18
CA ASN A 202 -0.68 9.99 -31.94
C ASN A 202 -0.64 9.62 -30.44
N LYS A 203 0.38 10.10 -29.72
CA LYS A 203 0.46 9.97 -28.26
C LYS A 203 -0.71 10.69 -27.60
N GLY A 204 -0.94 11.95 -27.97
CA GLY A 204 -2.08 12.74 -27.51
C GLY A 204 -3.42 12.05 -27.73
N LEU A 205 -3.64 11.41 -28.88
CA LEU A 205 -4.88 10.67 -29.18
C LEU A 205 -5.05 9.44 -28.28
N LEU A 206 -4.01 8.64 -28.09
CA LEU A 206 -4.06 7.47 -27.20
C LEU A 206 -4.32 7.90 -25.74
N ILE A 207 -3.60 8.91 -25.28
CA ILE A 207 -3.74 9.47 -23.94
C ILE A 207 -5.12 10.12 -23.75
N GLY A 208 -5.61 10.87 -24.74
CA GLY A 208 -6.96 11.43 -24.77
C GLY A 208 -8.04 10.35 -24.69
N SER A 209 -7.88 9.24 -25.42
CA SER A 209 -8.83 8.11 -25.37
C SER A 209 -8.94 7.50 -23.96
N THR A 210 -7.83 7.42 -23.22
CA THR A 210 -7.87 6.96 -21.82
C THR A 210 -8.56 7.92 -20.89
N THR A 211 -8.40 9.22 -21.14
CA THR A 211 -9.10 10.27 -20.41
C THR A 211 -10.61 10.13 -20.62
N VAL A 212 -11.06 9.92 -21.86
CA VAL A 212 -12.48 9.64 -22.16
C VAL A 212 -12.96 8.39 -21.43
N GLY A 213 -12.17 7.31 -21.41
CA GLY A 213 -12.48 6.10 -20.66
C GLY A 213 -12.68 6.37 -19.17
N MET A 214 -11.80 7.17 -18.59
CA MET A 214 -11.93 7.62 -17.21
C MET A 214 -13.19 8.47 -16.99
N PHE A 215 -13.51 9.41 -17.90
CA PHE A 215 -14.74 10.19 -17.83
C PHE A 215 -16.00 9.31 -17.81
N VAL A 216 -16.05 8.27 -18.64
CA VAL A 216 -17.18 7.32 -18.65
C VAL A 216 -17.31 6.63 -17.29
N VAL A 217 -16.21 6.14 -16.70
CA VAL A 217 -16.26 5.52 -15.37
C VAL A 217 -16.74 6.52 -14.31
N MET A 218 -16.20 7.74 -14.33
CA MET A 218 -16.41 8.73 -13.29
C MET A 218 -17.78 9.41 -13.33
N PHE A 219 -18.29 9.70 -14.53
CA PHE A 219 -19.49 10.50 -14.71
C PHE A 219 -20.69 9.71 -15.23
N ILE A 220 -20.49 8.46 -15.68
CA ILE A 220 -21.59 7.59 -16.09
C ILE A 220 -21.70 6.42 -15.12
N GLN A 221 -20.64 5.63 -14.95
CA GLN A 221 -20.70 4.41 -14.13
C GLN A 221 -20.88 4.71 -12.63
N MET A 222 -20.09 5.62 -12.05
CA MET A 222 -20.21 5.92 -10.61
C MET A 222 -21.56 6.54 -10.23
N PRO A 223 -22.11 7.54 -10.96
CA PRO A 223 -23.45 8.06 -10.69
C PRO A 223 -24.54 7.01 -10.90
N PHE A 224 -24.39 6.13 -11.90
CA PHE A 224 -25.31 5.01 -12.08
C PHE A 224 -25.32 4.07 -10.87
N LEU A 225 -24.16 3.65 -10.36
CA LEU A 225 -24.07 2.79 -9.18
C LEU A 225 -24.60 3.49 -7.92
N LEU A 226 -24.34 4.78 -7.78
CA LEU A 226 -24.89 5.60 -6.69
C LEU A 226 -26.42 5.65 -6.75
N LEU A 227 -26.99 5.88 -7.93
CA LEU A 227 -28.44 5.86 -8.15
C LEU A 227 -29.03 4.49 -7.81
N MET A 228 -28.43 3.39 -8.30
CA MET A 228 -28.91 2.04 -8.00
C MET A 228 -28.87 1.73 -6.50
N TYR A 229 -27.83 2.19 -5.79
CA TYR A 229 -27.74 2.06 -4.33
C TYR A 229 -28.88 2.80 -3.61
N PHE A 230 -29.19 4.01 -4.02
CA PHE A 230 -30.28 4.78 -3.42
C PHE A 230 -31.66 4.21 -3.74
N LEU A 231 -31.90 3.80 -5.00
CA LEU A 231 -33.14 3.14 -5.41
C LEU A 231 -33.35 1.81 -4.66
N GLY A 232 -32.27 1.12 -4.31
CA GLY A 232 -32.31 -0.07 -3.47
C GLY A 232 -32.56 0.19 -1.98
N GLY A 233 -32.66 1.45 -1.54
CA GLY A 233 -32.91 1.83 -0.15
C GLY A 233 -31.66 1.97 0.72
N GLY A 234 -30.47 2.16 0.11
CA GLY A 234 -29.18 2.19 0.82
C GLY A 234 -29.01 3.28 1.88
N CYS A 235 -29.89 4.29 1.94
CA CYS A 235 -29.92 5.28 3.03
C CYS A 235 -30.44 4.72 4.37
N ARG A 236 -30.96 3.50 4.39
CA ARG A 236 -31.55 2.86 5.57
C ARG A 236 -30.84 1.54 5.85
N ALA A 237 -30.99 1.02 7.06
CA ALA A 237 -30.54 -0.33 7.37
C ALA A 237 -31.28 -1.31 6.45
N HIS A 238 -30.53 -1.96 5.55
CA HIS A 238 -31.08 -2.86 4.54
C HIS A 238 -30.31 -4.19 4.56
N PRO A 239 -30.98 -5.35 4.59
CA PRO A 239 -30.31 -6.65 4.68
C PRO A 239 -29.41 -6.97 3.48
N ASP A 240 -29.77 -6.45 2.29
CA ASP A 240 -29.07 -6.72 1.03
C ASP A 240 -28.09 -5.62 0.56
N LEU A 241 -27.91 -4.53 1.32
CA LEU A 241 -27.00 -3.45 0.93
C LEU A 241 -25.95 -3.17 2.01
N PRO A 242 -24.67 -2.98 1.64
CA PRO A 242 -23.62 -2.69 2.61
C PRO A 242 -23.70 -1.24 3.11
N PHE A 243 -23.57 -1.05 4.42
CA PHE A 243 -23.64 0.28 5.06
C PHE A 243 -22.51 1.23 4.63
N TYR A 244 -21.29 0.71 4.45
CA TYR A 244 -20.14 1.53 4.06
C TYR A 244 -19.96 1.68 2.54
N TYR A 245 -20.93 1.26 1.72
CA TYR A 245 -20.81 1.30 0.26
C TYR A 245 -20.53 2.70 -0.29
N LEU A 246 -21.21 3.74 0.22
CA LEU A 246 -21.00 5.11 -0.21
C LEU A 246 -19.58 5.61 0.06
N ARG A 247 -18.95 5.16 1.17
CA ARG A 247 -17.56 5.52 1.47
C ARG A 247 -16.59 4.84 0.50
N LEU A 248 -16.88 3.60 0.12
CA LEU A 248 -16.11 2.87 -0.89
C LEU A 248 -16.19 3.57 -2.26
N LEU A 249 -17.40 3.96 -2.68
CA LEU A 249 -17.63 4.71 -3.91
C LEU A 249 -16.95 6.08 -3.87
N ALA A 250 -17.02 6.79 -2.74
CA ALA A 250 -16.35 8.08 -2.55
C ALA A 250 -14.82 7.97 -2.62
N VAL A 251 -14.21 6.91 -2.06
CA VAL A 251 -12.76 6.67 -2.21
C VAL A 251 -12.38 6.53 -3.68
N VAL A 252 -13.12 5.73 -4.43
CA VAL A 252 -12.85 5.53 -5.86
C VAL A 252 -13.04 6.84 -6.63
N TRP A 253 -14.16 7.53 -6.40
CA TRP A 253 -14.47 8.79 -7.07
C TRP A 253 -13.41 9.87 -6.78
N THR A 254 -12.95 10.00 -5.53
CA THR A 254 -12.00 11.06 -5.17
C THR A 254 -10.56 10.72 -5.55
N THR A 255 -10.15 9.47 -5.44
CA THR A 255 -8.74 9.09 -5.67
C THR A 255 -8.41 8.77 -7.12
N TRP A 256 -9.36 8.27 -7.91
CA TRP A 256 -9.05 7.84 -9.26
C TRP A 256 -8.66 8.99 -10.20
N PRO A 257 -9.31 10.18 -10.19
CA PRO A 257 -8.91 11.31 -11.03
C PRO A 257 -7.48 11.79 -10.76
N ALA A 258 -6.94 11.53 -9.57
CA ALA A 258 -5.58 11.89 -9.25
C ALA A 258 -4.54 11.07 -10.03
N PHE A 259 -4.86 9.85 -10.49
CA PHE A 259 -3.95 9.06 -11.32
C PHE A 259 -3.68 9.65 -12.71
N PRO A 260 -4.71 9.96 -13.55
CA PRO A 260 -4.48 10.60 -14.83
C PRO A 260 -3.95 12.03 -14.66
N ALA A 261 -4.34 12.76 -13.61
CA ALA A 261 -3.75 14.07 -13.32
C ALA A 261 -2.25 13.95 -13.03
N TRP A 262 -1.85 13.00 -12.17
CA TRP A 262 -0.44 12.74 -11.86
C TRP A 262 0.35 12.26 -13.09
N TRP A 263 -0.25 11.39 -13.89
CA TRP A 263 0.35 10.91 -15.12
C TRP A 263 0.52 12.03 -16.16
N LEU A 264 -0.46 12.92 -16.30
CA LEU A 264 -0.40 14.06 -17.21
C LEU A 264 0.73 15.02 -16.84
N VAL A 265 0.98 15.27 -15.55
CA VAL A 265 2.11 16.12 -15.13
C VAL A 265 3.46 15.39 -15.15
N SER A 266 3.47 14.05 -15.24
CA SER A 266 4.70 13.25 -15.26
C SER A 266 5.47 13.34 -16.58
N ALA A 267 6.69 12.80 -16.59
CA ALA A 267 7.52 12.58 -17.79
C ALA A 267 6.80 11.83 -18.92
N GLU A 268 5.76 11.05 -18.61
CA GLU A 268 5.01 10.28 -19.60
C GLU A 268 3.93 11.12 -20.30
N GLY A 269 3.46 12.20 -19.66
CA GLY A 269 2.47 13.14 -20.19
C GLY A 269 3.12 14.42 -20.75
N LEU A 270 2.90 15.55 -20.07
CA LEU A 270 3.39 16.88 -20.42
C LEU A 270 4.86 17.10 -20.05
N GLY A 271 5.48 16.22 -19.26
CA GLY A 271 6.88 16.35 -18.89
C GLY A 271 7.19 17.41 -17.83
N LEU A 272 6.19 17.95 -17.13
CA LEU A 272 6.39 18.96 -16.07
C LEU A 272 7.23 18.41 -14.91
N LEU A 273 7.06 17.14 -14.59
CA LEU A 273 7.89 16.39 -13.65
C LEU A 273 8.80 15.43 -14.43
N SER A 274 10.03 15.86 -14.68
CA SER A 274 11.05 15.05 -15.37
C SER A 274 11.73 14.02 -14.46
N ASP A 275 11.61 14.16 -13.13
CA ASP A 275 12.22 13.26 -12.16
C ASP A 275 11.41 11.96 -11.99
N ALA A 276 11.99 10.85 -12.44
CA ALA A 276 11.43 9.51 -12.30
C ALA A 276 11.16 9.13 -10.82
N LYS A 277 11.94 9.64 -9.86
CA LYS A 277 11.75 9.34 -8.43
C LYS A 277 10.44 9.92 -7.94
N SER A 278 10.22 11.19 -8.25
CA SER A 278 9.00 11.91 -7.89
C SER A 278 7.79 11.20 -8.48
N ASN A 279 7.88 10.75 -9.73
CA ASN A 279 6.82 9.99 -10.38
C ASN A 279 6.48 8.68 -9.63
N ALA A 280 7.49 7.88 -9.28
CA ALA A 280 7.31 6.62 -8.55
C ALA A 280 6.70 6.83 -7.15
N VAL A 281 7.18 7.84 -6.41
CA VAL A 281 6.66 8.18 -5.08
C VAL A 281 5.20 8.63 -5.17
N GLY A 282 4.86 9.51 -6.12
CA GLY A 282 3.49 9.97 -6.32
C GLY A 282 2.53 8.83 -6.62
N PHE A 283 2.88 7.94 -7.55
CA PHE A 283 2.07 6.74 -7.79
C PHE A 283 2.01 5.82 -6.57
N GLY A 284 3.08 5.68 -5.79
CA GLY A 284 3.08 4.94 -4.53
C GLY A 284 2.03 5.47 -3.55
N ILE A 285 2.04 6.78 -3.30
CA ILE A 285 1.07 7.47 -2.43
C ILE A 285 -0.36 7.28 -2.96
N LEU A 286 -0.58 7.48 -4.26
CA LEU A 286 -1.90 7.28 -4.88
C LEU A 286 -2.39 5.84 -4.72
N ASN A 287 -1.50 4.84 -4.81
CA ASN A 287 -1.88 3.45 -4.57
C ASN A 287 -2.24 3.18 -3.10
N ILE A 288 -1.51 3.74 -2.13
CA ILE A 288 -1.86 3.64 -0.70
C ILE A 288 -3.24 4.26 -0.47
N CYS A 289 -3.44 5.50 -0.93
CA CYS A 289 -4.69 6.23 -0.72
C CYS A 289 -5.88 5.56 -1.42
N SER A 290 -5.70 5.09 -2.66
CA SER A 290 -6.80 4.49 -3.41
C SER A 290 -7.06 3.04 -2.99
N LYS A 291 -6.09 2.15 -3.18
CA LYS A 291 -6.28 0.72 -2.92
C LYS A 291 -6.25 0.41 -1.43
N GLY A 292 -5.39 1.06 -0.66
CA GLY A 292 -5.33 0.88 0.79
C GLY A 292 -6.63 1.33 1.47
N ALA A 293 -7.16 2.52 1.14
CA ALA A 293 -8.44 2.97 1.70
C ALA A 293 -9.62 2.11 1.21
N PHE A 294 -9.61 1.70 -0.06
CA PHE A 294 -10.63 0.79 -0.60
C PHE A 294 -10.63 -0.55 0.15
N THR A 295 -9.47 -1.19 0.31
CA THR A 295 -9.31 -2.42 1.09
C THR A 295 -9.76 -2.24 2.53
N TYR A 296 -9.44 -1.10 3.16
CA TYR A 296 -9.89 -0.79 4.52
C TYR A 296 -11.43 -0.74 4.63
N PHE A 297 -12.11 -0.05 3.71
CA PHE A 297 -13.58 0.01 3.72
C PHE A 297 -14.21 -1.35 3.39
N MET A 298 -13.60 -2.13 2.50
CA MET A 298 -14.04 -3.52 2.25
C MET A 298 -13.95 -4.39 3.51
N LEU A 299 -12.88 -4.25 4.30
CA LEU A 299 -12.76 -4.95 5.58
C LEU A 299 -13.78 -4.45 6.62
N LYS A 300 -14.12 -3.15 6.62
CA LYS A 300 -15.19 -2.60 7.47
C LYS A 300 -16.57 -3.12 7.08
N ILE A 301 -16.87 -3.24 5.78
CA ILE A 301 -18.10 -3.88 5.28
C ILE A 301 -18.17 -5.33 5.76
N TYR A 302 -17.06 -6.06 5.63
CA TYR A 302 -16.97 -7.44 6.09
C TYR A 302 -17.21 -7.58 7.60
N ALA A 303 -16.55 -6.76 8.41
CA ALA A 303 -16.68 -6.78 9.86
C ALA A 303 -18.11 -6.42 10.33
N ASP A 304 -18.68 -5.33 9.78
CA ASP A 304 -20.05 -4.90 10.10
C ASP A 304 -21.07 -5.98 9.72
N TYR A 305 -20.91 -6.62 8.57
CA TYR A 305 -21.75 -7.75 8.17
C TYR A 305 -21.69 -8.91 9.18
N GLN A 306 -20.49 -9.33 9.61
CA GLN A 306 -20.33 -10.39 10.61
C GLN A 306 -20.99 -10.04 11.95
N THR A 307 -20.95 -8.77 12.35
CA THR A 307 -21.59 -8.32 13.61
C THR A 307 -23.11 -8.27 13.54
N ARG A 308 -23.69 -7.88 12.39
CA ARG A 308 -25.15 -7.73 12.25
C ARG A 308 -25.86 -9.03 11.94
N PHE A 309 -25.18 -9.93 11.24
CA PHE A 309 -25.72 -11.22 10.84
C PHE A 309 -24.78 -12.31 11.35
N PRO A 310 -24.67 -12.48 12.69
CA PRO A 310 -23.95 -13.61 13.23
C PRO A 310 -24.55 -14.87 12.61
N LYS A 311 -23.68 -15.76 12.13
CA LYS A 311 -24.14 -17.02 11.51
C LYS A 311 -25.11 -17.67 12.50
N PRO A 312 -26.32 -18.07 12.05
CA PRO A 312 -27.24 -18.76 12.93
C PRO A 312 -26.50 -19.95 13.55
N ASP A 313 -26.66 -20.10 14.86
CA ASP A 313 -26.03 -21.12 15.73
C ASP A 313 -26.59 -22.52 15.43
N VAL A 314 -26.76 -22.84 14.15
CA VAL A 314 -27.00 -24.19 13.68
C VAL A 314 -25.72 -24.92 14.06
N GLY A 315 -25.82 -25.98 14.88
CA GLY A 315 -24.70 -26.74 15.48
C GLY A 315 -23.63 -27.32 14.55
N GLN A 316 -23.45 -26.77 13.34
CA GLN A 316 -22.20 -26.77 12.61
C GLN A 316 -21.10 -26.16 13.48
N LYS A 317 -20.17 -27.03 13.87
CA LYS A 317 -18.87 -26.68 14.42
C LYS A 317 -18.33 -25.48 13.62
N PRO A 318 -17.89 -24.38 14.28
CA PRO A 318 -17.38 -23.22 13.59
C PRO A 318 -16.35 -23.69 12.55
N PRO A 319 -16.40 -23.19 11.30
CA PRO A 319 -15.49 -23.63 10.27
C PRO A 319 -14.08 -23.53 10.84
N GLU A 320 -13.33 -24.64 10.82
CA GLU A 320 -12.01 -24.66 11.43
C GLU A 320 -11.23 -23.45 10.92
N PRO A 321 -10.59 -22.68 11.82
CA PRO A 321 -9.81 -21.53 11.40
C PRO A 321 -8.85 -21.99 10.30
N PRO A 322 -8.67 -21.20 9.23
CA PRO A 322 -7.72 -21.52 8.17
C PRO A 322 -6.42 -22.03 8.79
N ARG A 323 -5.76 -23.04 8.19
CA ARG A 323 -4.52 -23.61 8.76
C ARG A 323 -3.51 -22.52 9.14
N ILE A 324 -3.47 -21.43 8.38
CA ILE A 324 -2.65 -20.28 8.70
C ILE A 324 -3.07 -19.57 10.00
N VAL A 325 -4.36 -19.37 10.25
CA VAL A 325 -4.85 -18.78 11.50
C VAL A 325 -4.50 -19.68 12.67
N LYS A 326 -4.68 -21.01 12.56
CA LYS A 326 -4.22 -21.95 13.59
C LYS A 326 -2.70 -21.85 13.81
N ALA A 327 -1.94 -21.85 12.73
CA ALA A 327 -0.51 -21.71 12.78
C ALA A 327 -0.08 -20.38 13.40
N LEU A 328 -0.80 -19.28 13.17
CA LEU A 328 -0.51 -17.96 13.74
C LEU A 328 -0.95 -17.85 15.20
N GLN A 329 -2.08 -18.46 15.57
CA GLN A 329 -2.55 -18.55 16.95
C GLN A 329 -1.55 -19.29 17.85
N GLU A 330 -0.85 -20.30 17.32
CA GLU A 330 0.27 -20.95 18.02
C GLU A 330 1.44 -20.00 18.33
N PHE A 331 1.59 -18.89 17.62
CA PHE A 331 2.63 -17.88 17.89
C PHE A 331 2.15 -16.72 18.74
N ASP A 332 0.85 -16.44 18.72
CA ASP A 332 0.24 -15.43 19.59
C ASP A 332 0.01 -15.94 21.02
N SER A 333 -0.02 -17.26 21.22
CA SER A 333 -0.01 -17.84 22.57
C SER A 333 1.29 -17.49 23.31
N ASP A 334 1.20 -17.35 24.64
CA ASP A 334 2.37 -17.08 25.47
C ASP A 334 3.44 -18.18 25.33
N ASP A 335 3.00 -19.42 25.09
CA ASP A 335 3.87 -20.56 24.76
C ASP A 335 4.58 -20.39 23.42
N GLY A 336 3.90 -19.86 22.41
CA GLY A 336 4.46 -19.52 21.11
C GLY A 336 5.56 -18.46 21.20
N LYS A 337 5.28 -17.40 21.96
CA LYS A 337 6.26 -16.33 22.25
C LYS A 337 7.47 -16.88 23.01
N ALA A 338 7.25 -17.77 23.98
CA ALA A 338 8.33 -18.44 24.72
C ALA A 338 9.18 -19.34 23.81
N LEU A 339 8.56 -20.08 22.90
CA LEU A 339 9.25 -20.96 21.95
C LEU A 339 10.08 -20.17 20.92
N ILE A 340 9.54 -19.06 20.37
CA ILE A 340 10.31 -18.17 19.50
C ILE A 340 11.51 -17.61 20.24
N THR A 341 11.30 -17.11 21.46
CA THR A 341 12.37 -16.55 22.32
C THR A 341 13.44 -17.61 22.61
N GLN A 342 13.04 -18.85 22.90
CA GLN A 342 13.97 -19.94 23.16
C GLN A 342 14.76 -20.34 21.90
N LYS A 343 14.13 -20.38 20.73
CA LYS A 343 14.81 -20.64 19.45
C LYS A 343 15.80 -19.53 19.09
N ALA A 344 15.42 -18.26 19.29
CA ALA A 344 16.31 -17.13 19.09
C ALA A 344 17.52 -17.20 20.03
N LYS A 345 17.30 -17.47 21.33
CA LYS A 345 18.38 -17.68 22.30
C LYS A 345 19.32 -18.82 21.91
N ARG A 346 18.79 -19.95 21.43
CA ARG A 346 19.61 -21.09 20.96
C ARG A 346 20.41 -20.76 19.70
N ALA A 347 19.82 -20.03 18.75
CA ALA A 347 20.52 -19.60 17.54
C ALA A 347 21.68 -18.65 17.87
N VAL A 348 21.44 -17.66 18.73
CA VAL A 348 22.48 -16.75 19.22
C VAL A 348 23.56 -17.50 19.98
N ALA A 349 23.20 -18.42 20.88
CA ALA A 349 24.17 -19.23 21.61
C ALA A 349 25.04 -20.10 20.68
N LYS A 350 24.45 -20.64 19.60
CA LYS A 350 25.18 -21.40 18.58
C LYS A 350 26.14 -20.51 17.80
N ASP A 351 25.70 -19.34 17.34
CA ASP A 351 26.54 -18.40 16.58
C ASP A 351 27.70 -17.82 17.43
N VAL A 352 27.47 -17.63 18.74
CA VAL A 352 28.51 -17.26 19.71
C VAL A 352 29.51 -18.40 19.89
N ALA A 353 29.03 -19.64 20.04
CA ALA A 353 29.90 -20.82 20.19
C ALA A 353 30.76 -21.07 18.93
N GLU A 354 30.24 -20.73 17.75
CA GLU A 354 30.97 -20.84 16.47
C GLU A 354 31.91 -19.64 16.19
N GLY A 355 32.14 -18.74 17.17
CA GLY A 355 33.07 -17.62 17.05
C GLY A 355 32.65 -16.56 16.02
N SER A 356 31.40 -16.58 15.56
CA SER A 356 30.89 -15.70 14.52
C SER A 356 30.37 -14.38 15.09
N ALA A 357 31.22 -13.63 15.80
CA ALA A 357 30.83 -12.39 16.48
C ALA A 357 30.14 -11.35 15.55
N TRP A 358 30.53 -11.31 14.28
CA TRP A 358 29.91 -10.44 13.28
C TRP A 358 28.49 -10.88 12.87
N LYS A 359 28.18 -12.19 12.90
CA LYS A 359 26.82 -12.71 12.66
C LYS A 359 25.91 -12.35 13.84
N VAL A 360 26.43 -12.40 15.06
CA VAL A 360 25.72 -11.98 16.27
C VAL A 360 25.44 -10.47 16.23
N ALA A 361 26.41 -9.65 15.81
CA ALA A 361 26.20 -8.22 15.59
C ALA A 361 25.17 -7.92 14.47
N ALA A 362 25.17 -8.69 13.38
CA ALA A 362 24.17 -8.59 12.32
C ALA A 362 22.76 -9.05 12.76
N LEU A 363 22.68 -10.08 13.63
CA LEU A 363 21.42 -10.56 14.21
C LEU A 363 20.85 -9.55 15.23
N LEU A 364 21.72 -8.95 16.06
CA LEU A 364 21.36 -7.90 17.02
C LEU A 364 21.01 -6.58 16.32
N GLY A 365 21.67 -6.26 15.20
CA GLY A 365 21.29 -5.15 14.32
C GLY A 365 19.94 -5.35 13.62
N ARG A 366 19.62 -6.58 13.20
CA ARG A 366 18.31 -6.95 12.63
C ARG A 366 17.18 -6.96 13.66
N THR A 367 17.46 -7.27 14.92
CA THR A 367 16.47 -7.25 16.01
C THR A 367 16.26 -5.85 16.58
N ARG A 368 17.25 -4.95 16.52
CA ARG A 368 17.05 -3.53 16.92
C ARG A 368 16.06 -2.76 16.03
N PHE A 369 15.82 -3.20 14.79
CA PHE A 369 14.81 -2.59 13.91
C PHE A 369 13.41 -3.23 14.03
N LEU A 370 13.27 -4.31 14.79
CA LEU A 370 12.04 -5.07 14.94
C LEU A 370 11.87 -5.43 16.43
N PHE A 371 11.07 -4.63 17.13
CA PHE A 371 10.50 -4.84 18.47
C PHE A 371 11.39 -4.52 19.69
N LEU A 372 11.01 -3.48 20.44
CA LEU A 372 11.06 -3.42 21.90
C LEU A 372 9.95 -2.48 22.43
N PRO A 373 9.20 -2.85 23.49
CA PRO A 373 8.25 -1.94 24.16
C PRO A 373 9.00 -0.91 25.02
N GLU A 374 8.39 0.26 25.22
CA GLU A 374 8.96 1.48 25.83
C GLU A 374 9.52 1.34 27.28
N GLY A 375 9.35 0.20 27.95
CA GLY A 375 9.63 0.05 29.39
C GLY A 375 11.09 -0.21 29.80
N ILE A 376 12.06 -0.35 28.88
CA ILE A 376 13.45 -0.74 29.21
C ILE A 376 14.48 0.39 29.00
N TRP A 377 14.05 1.66 29.03
CA TRP A 377 14.98 2.79 28.93
C TRP A 377 15.56 3.25 30.27
N HIS A 378 15.00 2.82 31.41
CA HIS A 378 15.41 3.33 32.72
C HIS A 378 16.71 2.73 33.31
N ASN A 379 17.28 1.66 32.75
CA ASN A 379 18.45 0.99 33.32
C ASN A 379 19.71 0.96 32.42
N VAL A 380 19.74 1.71 31.32
CA VAL A 380 20.90 1.74 30.40
C VAL A 380 21.83 2.94 30.64
N GLY A 381 21.46 3.86 31.55
CA GLY A 381 22.29 5.02 31.93
C GLY A 381 23.65 4.68 32.58
N SER A 382 23.87 3.44 33.06
CA SER A 382 25.12 3.08 33.76
C SER A 382 26.19 2.41 32.89
N MET A 383 25.93 2.09 31.61
CA MET A 383 26.93 1.46 30.73
C MET A 383 27.57 2.42 29.71
N ALA A 384 27.12 3.67 29.60
CA ALA A 384 27.74 4.67 28.74
C ALA A 384 29.13 5.16 29.24
N GLY A 385 29.53 4.80 30.46
CA GLY A 385 30.84 5.16 31.04
C GLY A 385 32.01 4.25 30.68
N LEU A 386 31.77 3.11 30.00
CA LEU A 386 32.84 2.15 29.68
C LEU A 386 33.44 2.31 28.28
N THR A 387 32.77 3.03 27.37
CA THR A 387 33.21 3.18 25.97
C THR A 387 34.20 4.34 25.77
N THR A 388 34.33 5.23 26.76
CA THR A 388 35.26 6.38 26.71
C THR A 388 36.68 6.03 27.19
N ALA A 389 36.92 4.80 27.67
CA ALA A 389 38.20 4.37 28.23
C ALA A 389 39.07 3.51 27.29
N ILE A 390 38.60 3.21 26.06
CA ILE A 390 39.30 2.27 25.13
C ILE A 390 39.92 2.99 23.91
N THR A 391 39.72 4.30 23.77
CA THR A 391 40.43 5.10 22.76
C THR A 391 41.18 6.23 23.44
N HIS A 392 42.43 5.96 23.86
CA HIS A 392 43.61 6.84 23.66
C HIS A 392 44.79 6.44 24.57
N GLU A 393 45.96 6.22 23.96
CA GLU A 393 47.29 6.44 24.56
C GLU A 393 48.31 6.77 23.44
N PRO A 394 49.49 7.37 23.70
CA PRO A 394 49.64 8.83 23.79
C PRO A 394 50.74 9.39 22.86
N VAL A 395 50.67 10.69 22.52
CA VAL A 395 51.86 11.48 22.13
C VAL A 395 51.81 12.86 22.80
N LEU A 396 52.85 13.13 23.59
CA LEU A 396 53.16 14.35 24.32
C LEU A 396 53.36 15.57 23.40
N LYS A 397 52.80 16.73 23.78
CA LYS A 397 53.58 17.95 24.09
C LYS A 397 52.73 19.08 24.71
N GLN A 398 53.14 19.42 25.94
CA GLN A 398 53.30 20.75 26.55
C GLN A 398 52.32 21.91 26.25
N GLN A 399 51.75 22.39 27.37
CA GLN A 399 51.85 23.75 27.96
C GLN A 399 50.59 24.63 28.02
N SER A 400 50.37 25.09 29.27
CA SER A 400 49.63 26.28 29.74
C SER A 400 48.11 26.24 29.64
N SER A 401 47.29 26.74 30.57
CA SER A 401 47.42 27.17 31.97
C SER A 401 46.03 27.69 32.37
N ASN A 402 45.63 27.50 33.63
CA ASN A 402 44.59 28.25 34.38
C ASN A 402 43.13 28.04 33.90
N SER A 403 42.08 28.00 34.71
CA SER A 403 41.81 28.24 36.14
C SER A 403 40.43 27.60 36.42
N ALA A 404 40.28 26.74 37.42
CA ALA A 404 39.57 27.03 38.68
C ALA A 404 38.19 27.71 38.54
N ALA A 405 37.10 27.00 38.88
CA ALA A 405 36.27 27.31 40.06
C ALA A 405 35.05 26.36 40.19
N GLU A 406 34.66 26.19 41.44
CA GLU A 406 33.78 25.21 42.10
C GLU A 406 32.25 25.35 41.93
N PRO A 407 31.46 24.39 42.48
CA PRO A 407 30.02 24.24 42.26
C PRO A 407 29.15 24.76 43.41
N GLY A 408 27.90 25.11 43.11
CA GLY A 408 26.90 25.56 44.09
C GLY A 408 25.64 24.69 44.10
N LYS A 409 25.43 23.98 45.22
CA LYS A 409 24.18 23.33 45.64
C LYS A 409 23.17 24.38 46.16
N GLN A 410 21.88 24.09 46.04
CA GLN A 410 20.77 24.29 47.02
C GLN A 410 19.43 24.13 46.25
N ALA A 411 18.53 23.17 46.51
CA ALA A 411 17.78 22.81 47.72
C ALA A 411 16.57 23.73 48.04
N LEU A 412 15.38 23.10 48.04
CA LEU A 412 14.18 23.32 48.86
C LEU A 412 13.26 24.54 48.61
N HIS A 413 12.00 24.25 48.28
CA HIS A 413 10.76 24.58 49.05
C HIS A 413 9.56 23.97 48.27
N GLU A 414 8.85 22.95 48.79
CA GLU A 414 7.74 22.99 49.78
C GLU A 414 6.54 23.87 49.41
N GLY A 415 5.38 23.23 49.25
CA GLY A 415 4.12 23.69 49.85
C GLY A 415 2.92 23.89 48.91
N VAL A 416 2.09 22.85 48.66
CA VAL A 416 0.67 22.63 49.10
C VAL A 416 -0.39 23.58 48.45
N PRO A 417 -1.73 23.30 48.49
CA PRO A 417 -2.51 22.94 47.31
C PRO A 417 -3.74 23.86 47.11
N ASP A 418 -4.68 23.36 46.31
CA ASP A 418 -6.14 23.47 46.43
C ASP A 418 -6.95 24.15 45.31
N GLU A 419 -8.13 23.53 45.15
CA GLU A 419 -9.40 24.03 44.65
C GLU A 419 -9.75 24.01 43.14
N THR A 420 -10.47 22.94 42.80
CA THR A 420 -11.85 22.96 42.28
C THR A 420 -12.25 23.98 41.20
N ALA A 421 -12.67 23.48 40.04
CA ALA A 421 -13.91 23.92 39.39
C ALA A 421 -14.46 22.84 38.45
N VAL A 422 -15.53 22.21 38.92
CA VAL A 422 -16.51 21.47 38.12
C VAL A 422 -17.45 22.49 37.49
N THR A 423 -17.63 22.47 36.17
CA THR A 423 -18.89 22.93 35.58
C THR A 423 -19.21 22.13 34.31
N ALA A 424 -20.33 21.44 34.39
CA ALA A 424 -21.02 20.79 33.30
C ALA A 424 -21.58 21.82 32.30
N LEU A 425 -21.67 21.46 31.03
CA LEU A 425 -22.66 22.03 30.13
C LEU A 425 -23.17 20.93 29.20
N ASP A 426 -24.37 20.46 29.54
CA ASP A 426 -25.25 19.64 28.74
C ASP A 426 -26.33 20.56 28.15
N MET A 427 -26.97 20.10 27.07
CA MET A 427 -28.16 20.66 26.39
C MET A 427 -27.94 21.79 25.37
N MET A 428 -28.19 21.47 24.10
CA MET A 428 -29.49 21.77 23.45
C MET A 428 -29.52 21.23 22.01
N ASN A 429 -30.48 20.33 21.77
CA ASN A 429 -31.11 20.10 20.46
C ASN A 429 -32.50 20.74 20.52
N PRO A 430 -33.01 21.25 19.40
CA PRO A 430 -34.13 20.55 18.77
C PRO A 430 -33.78 19.92 17.41
#